data_AF-A0A7X7JDA2-F1
#
_entry.id   AF-A0A7X7JDA2-F1
#
_cell.length_a   1.000
_cell.length_b   1.000
_cell.length_c   1.000
_cell.angle_alpha   90.00
_cell.angle_beta   90.00
_cell.angle_gamma   90.00
#
_symmetry.space_group_name_H-M   'P 1'
#
loop_
_entity.id
_entity.type
_entity.pdbx_description
1 polymer ?
#
loop_
_entity_poly.entity_id
_entity_poly.type
_entity_poly.pdbx_seq_one_letter_code
_entity_poly.pdbx_strand_id
1 'polypeptide(L)'
;MAKTKRATPKPTGVTFKDKYALWHECLAGKDQNSIQQQVLRIVWDAGVYELINEARRFAPEAPEGGVQLNGAMHRFIDHLFSETQAVAIRRLTARESLHGPKGTYSLGSLITDMTENVVLLTRQNMWTVREPELDSHYGRPAKQQPAAANDALDMRGSMEEHWNEYIDALCGTSPASRSPNDTVLTTCFDQMSDRLKCCDKLGEYVNKYVAHVATPGSRASYDAKGLKITRAKLREAHEAICQVVDVLSCHFLVGSSFAAYAYPLFDVFAYIDRPLVSTDGIEKLEETLNEYQRIVGRWSGNGLGWVQGNWQKKDDW
;
A
#
# COMPACT_ATOMS: atom_id res chain seq x y z
N MET A 1 -17.25 48.02 12.55
CA MET A 1 -16.10 47.12 12.77
C MET A 1 -16.49 46.05 13.78
N ALA A 2 -16.96 44.90 13.30
CA ALA A 2 -17.33 43.77 14.16
C ALA A 2 -16.05 42.95 14.45
N LYS A 3 -15.66 42.88 15.72
CA LYS A 3 -14.58 42.00 16.19
C LYS A 3 -15.08 40.55 16.12
N THR A 4 -14.65 39.81 15.11
CA THR A 4 -14.84 38.36 15.04
C THR A 4 -14.10 37.73 16.21
N LYS A 5 -14.84 37.28 17.23
CA LYS A 5 -14.30 36.39 18.27
C LYS A 5 -13.81 35.12 17.57
N ARG A 6 -12.50 34.91 17.50
CA ARG A 6 -11.93 33.60 17.17
C ARG A 6 -12.51 32.61 18.17
N ALA A 7 -13.30 31.67 17.67
CA ALA A 7 -13.72 30.53 18.46
C ALA A 7 -12.47 29.78 18.89
N THR A 8 -12.26 29.69 20.20
CA THR A 8 -11.34 28.70 20.77
C THR A 8 -11.89 27.31 20.42
N PRO A 9 -11.08 26.41 19.84
CA PRO A 9 -11.55 25.06 19.54
C PRO A 9 -11.94 24.37 20.85
N LYS A 10 -13.16 23.83 20.89
CA LYS A 10 -13.58 22.93 21.97
C LYS A 10 -12.66 21.71 21.95
N PRO A 11 -12.20 21.18 23.09
CA PRO A 11 -11.50 19.91 23.11
C PRO A 11 -12.51 18.83 22.69
N THR A 12 -12.37 18.34 21.46
CA THR A 12 -12.94 17.06 21.08
C THR A 12 -12.31 16.03 22.02
N GLY A 13 -13.09 15.23 22.72
CA GLY A 13 -12.62 14.25 23.72
C GLY A 13 -11.82 13.08 23.15
N VAL A 14 -11.06 13.30 22.08
CA VAL A 14 -10.21 12.34 21.38
C VAL A 14 -8.85 12.35 22.07
N THR A 15 -8.44 11.21 22.61
CA THR A 15 -7.14 11.07 23.27
C THR A 15 -6.05 10.61 22.30
N PHE A 16 -4.79 10.81 22.66
CA PHE A 16 -3.66 10.23 21.94
C PHE A 16 -3.81 8.70 21.79
N LYS A 17 -4.28 8.02 22.84
CA LYS A 17 -4.46 6.56 22.84
C LYS A 17 -5.49 6.11 21.80
N ASP A 18 -6.62 6.82 21.68
CA ASP A 18 -7.65 6.49 20.69
C ASP A 18 -7.13 6.67 19.27
N LYS A 19 -6.40 7.77 19.03
CA LYS A 19 -5.78 8.05 17.73
C LYS A 19 -4.69 7.04 17.39
N TYR A 20 -3.82 6.74 18.35
CA TYR A 20 -2.75 5.77 18.18
C TYR A 20 -3.28 4.39 17.83
N ALA A 21 -4.34 3.92 18.52
CA ALA A 21 -4.98 2.65 18.20
C ALA A 21 -5.56 2.62 16.78
N LEU A 22 -6.23 3.70 16.35
CA LEU A 22 -6.74 3.83 14.99
C LEU A 22 -5.62 3.83 13.95
N TRP A 23 -4.55 4.59 14.19
CA TRP A 23 -3.40 4.68 13.29
C TRP A 23 -2.69 3.33 13.17
N HIS A 24 -2.52 2.62 14.27
CA HIS A 24 -1.94 1.29 14.30
C HIS A 24 -2.82 0.28 13.55
N GLU A 25 -4.15 0.28 13.74
CA GLU A 25 -5.05 -0.59 12.98
C GLU A 25 -5.04 -0.27 11.48
N CYS A 26 -4.96 1.02 11.11
CA CYS A 26 -4.83 1.45 9.72
C CYS A 26 -3.51 0.96 9.09
N LEU A 27 -2.38 1.10 9.80
CA LEU A 27 -1.07 0.71 9.29
C LEU A 27 -0.88 -0.81 9.26
N ALA A 28 -1.07 -1.47 10.39
CA ALA A 28 -0.66 -2.85 10.66
C ALA A 28 -1.79 -3.75 11.22
N GLY A 29 -3.04 -3.32 11.04
CA GLY A 29 -4.21 -4.12 11.39
C GLY A 29 -4.29 -5.44 10.63
N LYS A 30 -5.17 -6.33 11.11
CA LYS A 30 -5.36 -7.66 10.51
C LYS A 30 -6.30 -7.66 9.30
N ASP A 31 -7.03 -6.56 9.08
CA ASP A 31 -7.88 -6.44 7.90
C ASP A 31 -7.03 -6.48 6.63
N GLN A 32 -7.54 -7.14 5.59
CA GLN A 32 -6.86 -7.24 4.29
C GLN A 32 -6.60 -5.88 3.63
N ASN A 33 -7.30 -4.83 4.07
CA ASN A 33 -7.12 -3.45 3.62
C ASN A 33 -6.25 -2.61 4.55
N SER A 34 -5.67 -3.15 5.62
CA SER A 34 -4.62 -2.42 6.33
C SER A 34 -3.45 -2.16 5.38
N ILE A 35 -2.73 -1.07 5.61
CA ILE A 35 -1.71 -0.58 4.67
C ILE A 35 -0.63 -1.65 4.45
N GLN A 36 -0.13 -2.29 5.51
CA GLN A 36 0.88 -3.33 5.39
C GLN A 36 0.40 -4.55 4.59
N GLN A 37 -0.85 -5.01 4.79
CA GLN A 37 -1.41 -6.13 4.03
C GLN A 37 -1.53 -5.81 2.54
N GLN A 38 -1.89 -4.57 2.21
CA GLN A 38 -1.90 -4.09 0.83
C GLN A 38 -0.48 -4.00 0.26
N VAL A 39 0.50 -3.50 1.03
CA VAL A 39 1.90 -3.34 0.60
C VAL A 39 2.54 -4.71 0.34
N LEU A 40 2.37 -5.66 1.26
CA LEU A 40 2.88 -7.02 1.10
C LEU A 40 2.35 -7.68 -0.18
N ARG A 41 1.07 -7.48 -0.49
CA ARG A 41 0.46 -8.01 -1.71
C ARG A 41 1.07 -7.40 -2.98
N ILE A 42 1.19 -6.08 -3.06
CA ILE A 42 1.74 -5.45 -4.27
C ILE A 42 3.22 -5.81 -4.49
N VAL A 43 4.00 -5.93 -3.41
CA VAL A 43 5.42 -6.31 -3.48
C VAL A 43 5.55 -7.79 -3.87
N TRP A 44 4.70 -8.66 -3.33
CA TRP A 44 4.63 -10.06 -3.73
C TRP A 44 4.30 -10.22 -5.22
N ASP A 45 3.22 -9.58 -5.68
CA ASP A 45 2.78 -9.65 -7.08
C ASP A 45 3.87 -9.10 -8.03
N ALA A 46 4.59 -8.04 -7.60
CA ALA A 46 5.76 -7.54 -8.33
C ALA A 46 6.88 -8.58 -8.38
N GLY A 47 7.18 -9.28 -7.29
CA GLY A 47 8.14 -10.37 -7.26
C GLY A 47 7.77 -11.52 -8.21
N VAL A 48 6.51 -11.96 -8.21
CA VAL A 48 6.01 -12.98 -9.13
C VAL A 48 6.14 -12.53 -10.59
N TYR A 49 5.82 -11.27 -10.90
CA TYR A 49 5.98 -10.75 -12.25
C TYR A 49 7.45 -10.64 -12.70
N GLU A 50 8.37 -10.33 -11.78
CA GLU A 50 9.81 -10.40 -12.06
C GLU A 50 10.25 -11.83 -12.40
N LEU A 51 9.75 -12.84 -11.69
CA LEU A 51 9.98 -14.26 -12.02
C LEU A 51 9.45 -14.61 -13.42
N ILE A 52 8.22 -14.19 -13.74
CA ILE A 52 7.63 -14.42 -15.08
C ILE A 52 8.46 -13.74 -16.17
N ASN A 53 8.96 -12.53 -15.94
CA ASN A 53 9.79 -11.83 -16.92
C ASN A 53 11.13 -12.52 -17.13
N GLU A 54 11.77 -12.99 -16.06
CA GLU A 54 13.03 -13.70 -16.16
C GLU A 54 12.84 -15.04 -16.86
N ALA A 55 11.75 -15.77 -16.56
CA ALA A 55 11.39 -17.02 -17.22
C ALA A 55 11.33 -16.89 -18.76
N ARG A 56 10.86 -15.75 -19.27
CA ARG A 56 10.79 -15.49 -20.73
C ARG A 56 12.15 -15.49 -21.41
N ARG A 57 13.24 -15.19 -20.69
CA ARG A 57 14.60 -15.20 -21.26
C ARG A 57 15.14 -16.60 -21.51
N PHE A 58 14.57 -17.61 -20.84
CA PHE A 58 14.95 -19.01 -21.03
C PHE A 58 14.13 -19.71 -22.13
N ALA A 59 13.12 -19.03 -22.68
CA ALA A 59 12.29 -19.61 -23.73
C ALA A 59 13.05 -19.65 -25.08
N PRO A 60 12.88 -20.72 -25.87
CA PRO A 60 13.58 -20.88 -27.14
C PRO A 60 13.15 -19.83 -28.16
N GLU A 61 14.04 -19.55 -29.12
CA GLU A 61 13.75 -18.69 -30.26
C GLU A 61 12.86 -19.44 -31.28
N ALA A 62 11.88 -18.72 -31.83
CA ALA A 62 11.01 -19.26 -32.87
C ALA A 62 11.73 -19.25 -34.24
N PRO A 63 11.52 -20.26 -35.12
CA PRO A 63 12.10 -20.27 -36.47
C PRO A 63 11.81 -19.01 -37.29
N GLU A 64 10.64 -18.41 -37.09
CA GLU A 64 10.15 -17.17 -37.69
C GLU A 64 10.67 -15.88 -37.02
N GLY A 65 11.49 -16.03 -35.97
CA GLY A 65 11.97 -14.94 -35.12
C GLY A 65 11.04 -14.66 -33.93
N GLY A 66 11.62 -14.19 -32.82
CA GLY A 66 10.89 -13.95 -31.57
C GLY A 66 10.99 -15.13 -30.60
N VAL A 67 10.16 -15.12 -29.56
CA VAL A 67 10.21 -16.09 -28.46
C VAL A 67 9.06 -17.09 -28.59
N GLN A 68 9.35 -18.39 -28.46
CA GLN A 68 8.34 -19.47 -28.50
C GLN A 68 7.51 -19.52 -27.22
N LEU A 69 6.67 -18.51 -27.03
CA LEU A 69 5.73 -18.40 -25.91
C LEU A 69 4.36 -17.97 -26.42
N ASN A 70 3.31 -18.31 -25.66
CA ASN A 70 1.95 -17.90 -26.01
C ASN A 70 1.80 -16.37 -25.87
N GLY A 71 1.87 -15.66 -26.99
CA GLY A 71 1.83 -14.20 -26.99
C GLY A 71 0.52 -13.60 -26.43
N ALA A 72 -0.63 -14.27 -26.60
CA ALA A 72 -1.90 -13.79 -26.06
C ALA A 72 -1.91 -13.81 -24.53
N MET A 73 -1.47 -14.92 -23.94
CA MET A 73 -1.36 -15.10 -22.49
C MET A 73 -0.37 -14.11 -21.87
N HIS A 74 0.84 -13.99 -22.43
CA HIS A 74 1.85 -13.10 -21.88
C HIS A 74 1.46 -11.62 -21.99
N ARG A 75 0.81 -11.20 -23.08
CA ARG A 75 0.25 -9.84 -23.18
C ARG A 75 -0.85 -9.59 -22.16
N PHE A 76 -1.70 -10.58 -21.90
CA PHE A 76 -2.74 -10.49 -20.87
C PHE A 76 -2.13 -10.31 -19.48
N ILE A 77 -1.10 -11.10 -19.15
CA ILE A 77 -0.35 -10.97 -17.89
C ILE A 77 0.27 -9.58 -17.76
N ASP A 78 0.96 -9.08 -18.80
CA ASP A 78 1.63 -7.77 -18.77
C ASP A 78 0.64 -6.62 -18.56
N HIS A 79 -0.50 -6.70 -19.25
CA HIS A 79 -1.59 -5.73 -19.14
C HIS A 79 -2.20 -5.74 -17.73
N LEU A 80 -2.62 -6.91 -17.25
CA LEU A 80 -3.22 -7.03 -15.92
C LEU A 80 -2.25 -6.63 -14.81
N PHE A 81 -0.99 -7.05 -14.89
CA PHE A 81 0.02 -6.66 -13.92
C PHE A 81 0.14 -5.14 -13.85
N SER A 82 0.29 -4.47 -14.99
CA SER A 82 0.49 -3.02 -15.02
C SER A 82 -0.72 -2.27 -14.44
N GLU A 83 -1.95 -2.68 -14.79
CA GLU A 83 -3.16 -2.02 -14.31
C GLU A 83 -3.44 -2.29 -12.84
N THR A 84 -3.34 -3.55 -12.40
CA THR A 84 -3.58 -3.92 -11.00
C THR A 84 -2.59 -3.24 -10.05
N GLN A 85 -1.32 -3.17 -10.42
CA GLN A 85 -0.29 -2.45 -9.66
C GLN A 85 -0.58 -0.95 -9.60
N ALA A 86 -0.93 -0.32 -10.73
CA ALA A 86 -1.25 1.10 -10.76
C ALA A 86 -2.48 1.43 -9.90
N VAL A 87 -3.53 0.60 -9.96
CA VAL A 87 -4.75 0.75 -9.14
C VAL A 87 -4.43 0.60 -7.66
N ALA A 88 -3.62 -0.40 -7.29
CA ALA A 88 -3.25 -0.64 -5.90
C ALA A 88 -2.42 0.52 -5.33
N ILE A 89 -1.44 1.02 -6.09
CA ILE A 89 -0.64 2.20 -5.72
C ILE A 89 -1.56 3.42 -5.53
N ARG A 90 -2.46 3.72 -6.48
CA ARG A 90 -3.42 4.83 -6.35
C ARG A 90 -4.24 4.74 -5.06
N ARG A 91 -4.72 3.54 -4.71
CA ARG A 91 -5.49 3.32 -3.47
C ARG A 91 -4.63 3.59 -2.24
N LEU A 92 -3.41 3.06 -2.20
CA LEU A 92 -2.46 3.24 -1.10
C LEU A 92 -2.01 4.68 -0.92
N THR A 93 -2.01 5.50 -1.97
CA THR A 93 -1.61 6.91 -1.89
C THR A 93 -2.78 7.89 -1.91
N ALA A 94 -4.03 7.40 -1.88
CA ALA A 94 -5.21 8.24 -1.82
C ALA A 94 -5.21 9.10 -0.55
N ARG A 95 -5.69 10.35 -0.65
CA ARG A 95 -5.76 11.32 0.45
C ARG A 95 -7.21 11.61 0.78
N GLU A 96 -7.90 10.58 1.28
CA GLU A 96 -9.31 10.66 1.66
C GLU A 96 -9.42 10.78 3.19
N SER A 97 -10.64 10.87 3.70
CA SER A 97 -10.88 10.78 5.15
C SER A 97 -10.46 9.39 5.66
N LEU A 98 -9.78 9.33 6.80
CA LEU A 98 -9.57 8.08 7.54
C LEU A 98 -10.86 7.61 8.26
N HIS A 99 -11.83 8.51 8.44
CA HIS A 99 -13.01 8.30 9.29
C HIS A 99 -14.30 8.05 8.51
N GLY A 100 -15.21 7.34 9.18
CA GLY A 100 -16.60 7.15 8.77
C GLY A 100 -16.82 6.03 7.75
N PRO A 101 -18.06 5.85 7.26
CA PRO A 101 -18.42 4.78 6.31
C PRO A 101 -17.71 4.85 4.96
N LYS A 102 -17.06 5.98 4.66
CA LYS A 102 -16.25 6.21 3.46
C LYS A 102 -14.76 6.37 3.79
N GLY A 103 -14.36 5.98 5.00
CA GLY A 103 -12.98 6.01 5.46
C GLY A 103 -12.09 5.12 4.61
N THR A 104 -10.87 5.55 4.33
CA THR A 104 -9.93 4.81 3.49
C THR A 104 -8.62 4.54 4.23
N TYR A 105 -8.20 3.27 4.25
CA TYR A 105 -6.88 2.88 4.73
C TYR A 105 -5.85 3.04 3.61
N SER A 106 -5.15 4.17 3.66
CA SER A 106 -4.10 4.56 2.73
C SER A 106 -3.06 5.38 3.47
N LEU A 107 -1.83 5.39 2.96
CA LEU A 107 -0.75 6.23 3.47
C LEU A 107 -1.13 7.71 3.45
N GLY A 108 -1.77 8.17 2.38
CA GLY A 108 -2.23 9.56 2.26
C GLY A 108 -3.22 9.93 3.38
N SER A 109 -4.23 9.11 3.62
CA SER A 109 -5.24 9.36 4.66
C SER A 109 -4.64 9.30 6.07
N LEU A 110 -3.73 8.34 6.32
CA LEU A 110 -3.04 8.20 7.60
C LEU A 110 -2.13 9.41 7.89
N ILE A 111 -1.29 9.81 6.94
CA ILE A 111 -0.40 10.96 7.07
C ILE A 111 -1.21 12.24 7.28
N THR A 112 -2.30 12.44 6.54
CA THR A 112 -3.19 13.58 6.72
C THR A 112 -3.79 13.60 8.14
N ASP A 113 -4.34 12.49 8.62
CA ASP A 113 -4.94 12.44 9.95
C ASP A 113 -3.91 12.65 11.07
N MET A 114 -2.70 12.09 10.94
CA MET A 114 -1.61 12.31 11.90
C MET A 114 -1.14 13.77 11.90
N THR A 115 -1.07 14.41 10.73
CA THR A 115 -0.72 15.83 10.60
C THR A 115 -1.76 16.72 11.27
N GLU A 116 -3.05 16.47 11.04
CA GLU A 116 -4.15 17.22 11.65
C GLU A 116 -4.20 17.06 13.19
N ASN A 117 -3.65 15.96 13.70
CA ASN A 117 -3.61 15.64 15.13
C ASN A 117 -2.19 15.68 15.70
N VAL A 118 -1.27 16.42 15.05
CA VAL A 118 0.15 16.48 15.45
C VAL A 118 0.35 16.95 16.89
N VAL A 119 -0.55 17.80 17.40
CA VAL A 119 -0.62 18.23 18.80
C VAL A 119 -0.69 17.07 19.81
N LEU A 120 -1.16 15.89 19.39
CA LEU A 120 -1.19 14.69 20.23
C LEU A 120 0.13 13.90 20.20
N LEU A 121 1.00 14.13 19.22
CA LEU A 121 2.30 13.47 19.05
C LEU A 121 3.38 14.18 19.88
N THR A 122 3.18 14.23 21.19
CA THR A 122 4.17 14.77 22.13
C THR A 122 5.17 13.70 22.57
N ARG A 123 6.36 14.09 23.02
CA ARG A 123 7.35 13.18 23.64
C ARG A 123 6.72 12.32 24.72
N GLN A 124 5.97 12.94 25.64
CA GLN A 124 5.31 12.21 26.72
C GLN A 124 4.37 11.15 26.17
N ASN A 125 3.53 11.51 25.20
CA ASN A 125 2.56 10.59 24.61
C ASN A 125 3.26 9.44 23.86
N MET A 126 4.29 9.73 23.06
CA MET A 126 5.09 8.69 22.41
C MET A 126 5.76 7.73 23.40
N TRP A 127 6.18 8.21 24.57
CA TRP A 127 6.70 7.34 25.62
C TRP A 127 5.63 6.44 26.24
N THR A 128 4.37 6.89 26.35
CA THR A 128 3.29 6.06 26.93
C THR A 128 3.00 4.76 26.16
N VAL A 129 3.35 4.71 24.87
CA VAL A 129 3.19 3.50 24.03
C VAL A 129 4.48 2.68 23.92
N ARG A 130 5.65 3.31 24.10
CA ARG A 130 6.98 2.66 24.02
C ARG A 130 7.40 1.98 25.31
N GLU A 131 7.09 2.58 26.46
CA GLU A 131 7.48 2.07 27.76
C GLU A 131 6.95 0.64 28.02
N PRO A 132 5.68 0.30 27.71
CA PRO A 132 5.18 -1.08 27.85
C PRO A 132 5.95 -2.12 27.01
N GLU A 133 6.42 -1.75 25.82
CA GLU A 133 7.19 -2.65 24.95
C GLU A 133 8.58 -2.92 25.53
N LEU A 134 9.26 -1.87 26.01
CA LEU A 134 10.55 -2.00 26.68
C LEU A 134 10.42 -2.82 27.96
N ASP A 135 9.38 -2.57 28.76
CA ASP A 135 9.07 -3.36 29.96
C ASP A 135 8.86 -4.84 29.64
N SER A 136 8.15 -5.14 28.54
CA SER A 136 7.88 -6.51 28.12
C SER A 136 9.13 -7.23 27.60
N HIS A 137 10.02 -6.53 26.88
CA HIS A 137 11.20 -7.14 26.26
C HIS A 137 12.42 -7.22 27.19
N TYR A 138 12.63 -6.21 28.03
CA TYR A 138 13.84 -6.06 28.84
C TYR A 138 13.57 -6.07 30.36
N GLY A 139 12.30 -6.09 30.76
CA GLY A 139 11.90 -6.03 32.17
C GLY A 139 11.92 -4.62 32.74
N ARG A 140 11.32 -4.47 33.94
CA ARG A 140 11.33 -3.20 34.68
C ARG A 140 12.62 -3.04 35.49
N PRO A 141 13.16 -1.82 35.57
CA PRO A 141 14.22 -1.53 36.53
C PRO A 141 13.70 -1.68 37.96
N ALA A 142 14.05 -2.78 38.63
CA ALA A 142 13.81 -2.95 40.06
C ALA A 142 14.95 -2.28 40.84
N LYS A 143 14.64 -1.64 41.98
CA LYS A 143 15.62 -0.88 42.78
C LYS A 143 16.79 -1.72 43.31
N GLN A 144 16.71 -3.05 43.29
CA GLN A 144 17.77 -3.97 43.72
C GLN A 144 17.66 -5.27 42.93
N GLN A 145 18.59 -5.55 42.01
CA GLN A 145 18.70 -6.82 41.30
C GLN A 145 20.16 -7.31 41.22
N PRO A 146 20.39 -8.64 41.17
CA PRO A 146 21.72 -9.25 41.12
C PRO A 146 22.40 -9.07 39.76
N ALA A 147 23.73 -9.23 39.71
CA ALA A 147 24.61 -8.85 38.60
C ALA A 147 24.23 -9.34 37.18
N ALA A 148 23.48 -10.45 37.03
CA ALA A 148 22.98 -10.90 35.72
C ALA A 148 21.84 -10.02 35.15
N ALA A 149 21.22 -9.18 35.97
CA ALA A 149 20.29 -8.16 35.54
C ALA A 149 20.98 -6.92 34.93
N ASN A 150 22.30 -6.77 35.11
CA ASN A 150 23.01 -5.60 34.58
C ASN A 150 23.01 -5.58 33.05
N ASP A 151 23.24 -6.71 32.38
CA ASP A 151 23.30 -6.74 30.90
C ASP A 151 21.96 -6.37 30.25
N ALA A 152 20.84 -6.88 30.79
CA ALA A 152 19.50 -6.56 30.28
C ALA A 152 19.10 -5.10 30.57
N LEU A 153 19.49 -4.57 31.74
CA LEU A 153 19.26 -3.17 32.10
C LEU A 153 20.14 -2.21 31.30
N ASP A 154 21.38 -2.58 30.98
CA ASP A 154 22.28 -1.82 30.12
C ASP A 154 21.78 -1.79 28.67
N MET A 155 21.26 -2.92 28.16
CA MET A 155 20.56 -2.96 26.87
C MET A 155 19.30 -2.09 26.89
N ARG A 156 18.49 -2.16 27.95
CA ARG A 156 17.30 -1.30 28.10
C ARG A 156 17.68 0.18 28.08
N GLY A 157 18.69 0.58 28.85
CA GLY A 157 19.17 1.97 28.89
C GLY A 157 19.68 2.45 27.53
N SER A 158 20.39 1.58 26.81
CA SER A 158 20.83 1.85 25.43
C SER A 158 19.65 2.02 24.48
N MET A 159 18.61 1.19 24.59
CA MET A 159 17.38 1.33 23.82
C MET A 159 16.62 2.59 24.18
N GLU A 160 16.56 2.97 25.46
CA GLU A 160 15.92 4.21 25.91
C GLU A 160 16.61 5.45 25.34
N GLU A 161 17.95 5.49 25.35
CA GLU A 161 18.67 6.61 24.74
C GLU A 161 18.47 6.63 23.23
N HIS A 162 18.54 5.48 22.56
CA HIS A 162 18.27 5.36 21.13
C HIS A 162 16.88 5.87 20.75
N TRP A 163 15.85 5.56 21.56
CA TRP A 163 14.51 6.09 21.34
C TRP A 163 14.41 7.58 21.60
N ASN A 164 15.12 8.09 22.61
CA ASN A 164 15.16 9.53 22.85
C ASN A 164 15.85 10.27 21.70
N GLU A 165 16.93 9.73 21.12
CA GLU A 165 17.57 10.28 19.92
C GLU A 165 16.60 10.35 18.73
N TYR A 166 15.76 9.33 18.55
CA TYR A 166 14.72 9.38 17.52
C TYR A 166 13.66 10.44 17.78
N ILE A 167 13.16 10.54 19.03
CA ILE A 167 12.17 11.56 19.37
C ILE A 167 12.79 12.96 19.25
N ASP A 168 14.05 13.14 19.63
CA ASP A 168 14.82 14.38 19.43
C ASP A 168 14.85 14.75 17.94
N ALA A 169 15.13 13.81 17.05
CA ALA A 169 15.11 14.02 15.60
C ALA A 169 13.72 14.38 15.08
N LEU A 170 12.66 13.71 15.55
CA LEU A 170 11.27 13.98 15.14
C LEU A 170 10.76 15.34 15.64
N CYS A 171 11.14 15.74 16.84
CA CYS A 171 10.73 17.00 17.47
C CYS A 171 11.67 18.19 17.16
N GLY A 172 12.85 17.92 16.57
CA GLY A 172 13.87 18.93 16.35
C GLY A 172 14.50 19.46 17.64
N THR A 173 14.60 18.62 18.67
CA THR A 173 15.18 18.99 19.97
C THR A 173 16.52 18.30 20.21
N SER A 174 17.21 18.71 21.29
CA SER A 174 18.49 18.13 21.70
C SER A 174 18.37 17.53 23.10
N PRO A 175 19.29 16.65 23.52
CA PRO A 175 19.29 16.07 24.87
C PRO A 175 19.21 17.12 25.99
N ALA A 176 19.85 18.28 25.80
CA ALA A 176 19.87 19.37 26.77
C ALA A 176 18.56 20.18 26.86
N SER A 177 17.66 20.05 25.88
CA SER A 177 16.46 20.88 25.74
C SER A 177 15.17 20.05 25.67
N ARG A 178 15.20 18.76 26.05
CA ARG A 178 14.03 17.87 25.99
C ARG A 178 12.93 18.37 26.92
N SER A 179 11.70 18.35 26.42
CA SER A 179 10.49 18.62 27.20
C SER A 179 9.44 17.53 26.97
N PRO A 180 8.63 17.15 27.98
CA PRO A 180 7.51 16.24 27.80
C PRO A 180 6.50 16.69 26.72
N ASN A 181 6.42 18.01 26.48
CA ASN A 181 5.51 18.62 25.51
C ASN A 181 6.14 18.86 24.13
N ASP A 182 7.41 18.45 23.92
CA ASP A 182 8.03 18.47 22.59
C ASP A 182 7.10 17.74 21.61
N THR A 183 6.76 18.38 20.50
CA THR A 183 5.82 17.85 19.52
C THR A 183 6.55 17.58 18.21
N VAL A 184 6.18 16.49 17.52
CA VAL A 184 6.76 16.14 16.21
C VAL A 184 6.61 17.30 15.21
N LEU A 185 7.67 17.55 14.45
CA LEU A 185 7.70 18.56 13.40
C LEU A 185 6.80 18.15 12.24
N THR A 186 5.97 19.08 11.75
CA THR A 186 5.10 18.83 10.59
C THR A 186 5.91 18.50 9.33
N THR A 187 7.15 18.97 9.25
CA THR A 187 8.08 18.67 8.15
C THR A 187 8.33 17.18 7.96
N CYS A 188 8.22 16.35 9.01
CA CYS A 188 8.32 14.90 8.88
C CYS A 188 7.19 14.34 7.99
N PHE A 189 5.96 14.84 8.15
CA PHE A 189 4.82 14.45 7.33
C PHE A 189 4.89 15.02 5.92
N ASP A 190 5.41 16.24 5.77
CA ASP A 190 5.64 16.86 4.46
C ASP A 190 6.65 16.03 3.65
N GLN A 191 7.76 15.59 4.27
CA GLN A 191 8.76 14.74 3.62
C GLN A 191 8.18 13.39 3.17
N MET A 192 7.37 12.74 4.00
CA MET A 192 6.68 11.49 3.62
C MET A 192 5.69 11.74 2.47
N SER A 193 4.92 12.82 2.54
CA SER A 193 3.97 13.21 1.48
C SER A 193 4.68 13.54 0.17
N ASP A 194 5.83 14.20 0.24
CA ASP A 194 6.68 14.53 -0.90
C ASP A 194 7.29 13.28 -1.53
N ARG A 195 7.74 12.34 -0.71
CA ARG A 195 8.26 11.05 -1.18
C ARG A 195 7.22 10.28 -2.00
N LEU A 196 5.95 10.36 -1.62
CA LEU A 196 4.84 9.71 -2.32
C LEU A 196 4.41 10.41 -3.63
N LYS A 197 4.85 11.64 -3.91
CA LYS A 197 4.48 12.37 -5.14
C LYS A 197 4.88 11.65 -6.43
N CYS A 198 5.88 10.76 -6.38
CA CYS A 198 6.22 9.92 -7.53
C CYS A 198 5.05 9.02 -7.98
N CYS A 199 4.06 8.77 -7.11
CA CYS A 199 2.88 7.98 -7.39
C CYS A 199 1.76 8.77 -8.08
N ASP A 200 1.79 10.10 -8.10
CA ASP A 200 0.67 10.93 -8.58
C ASP A 200 0.34 10.64 -10.05
N LYS A 201 1.35 10.48 -10.89
CA LYS A 201 1.19 10.13 -12.31
C LYS A 201 0.52 8.77 -12.53
N LEU A 202 0.72 7.82 -11.61
CA LEU A 202 0.04 6.52 -11.64
C LEU A 202 -1.44 6.69 -11.29
N GLY A 203 -1.75 7.53 -10.29
CA GLY A 203 -3.12 7.89 -9.94
C GLY A 203 -3.87 8.57 -11.09
N GLU A 204 -3.21 9.51 -11.78
CA GLU A 204 -3.75 10.14 -12.99
C GLU A 204 -4.02 9.13 -14.11
N TYR A 205 -3.06 8.23 -14.38
CA TYR A 205 -3.23 7.17 -15.38
C TYR A 205 -4.45 6.31 -15.07
N VAL A 206 -4.57 5.83 -13.82
CA VAL A 206 -5.71 5.00 -13.41
C VAL A 206 -7.02 5.77 -13.59
N ASN A 207 -7.10 7.02 -13.13
CA ASN A 207 -8.31 7.82 -13.26
C ASN A 207 -8.74 8.03 -14.73
N LYS A 208 -7.79 8.11 -15.67
CA LYS A 208 -8.07 8.44 -17.08
C LYS A 208 -8.23 7.24 -18.02
N TYR A 209 -7.57 6.13 -17.70
CA TYR A 209 -7.48 4.98 -18.61
C TYR A 209 -8.02 3.68 -18.04
N VAL A 210 -8.06 3.54 -16.71
CA VAL A 210 -8.45 2.27 -16.06
C VAL A 210 -9.82 2.40 -15.39
N ALA A 211 -9.95 3.33 -14.44
CA ALA A 211 -11.16 3.48 -13.61
C ALA A 211 -12.28 4.23 -14.32
N HIS A 212 -11.95 5.23 -15.15
CA HIS A 212 -12.89 5.94 -15.99
C HIS A 212 -12.37 5.95 -17.42
N VAL A 213 -13.21 5.59 -18.40
CA VAL A 213 -12.85 5.73 -19.81
C VAL A 213 -12.98 7.21 -20.18
N ALA A 214 -11.91 7.98 -19.98
CA ALA A 214 -11.91 9.41 -20.24
C ALA A 214 -12.20 9.70 -21.73
N THR A 215 -13.04 10.71 -21.98
CA THR A 215 -13.34 11.15 -23.35
C THR A 215 -12.07 11.62 -24.06
N PRO A 216 -12.01 11.59 -25.40
CA PRO A 216 -10.89 12.17 -26.15
C PRO A 216 -10.56 13.61 -25.72
N GLY A 217 -11.58 14.45 -25.49
CA GLY A 217 -11.40 15.83 -25.00
C GLY A 217 -10.73 15.90 -23.62
N SER A 218 -11.07 15.02 -22.68
CA SER A 218 -10.40 14.98 -21.37
C SER A 218 -8.96 14.45 -21.44
N ARG A 219 -8.58 13.74 -22.50
CA ARG A 219 -7.22 13.22 -22.70
C ARG A 219 -6.34 14.20 -23.48
N ALA A 220 -6.93 15.11 -24.26
CA ALA A 220 -6.22 16.07 -25.10
C ALA A 220 -5.32 17.04 -24.33
N SER A 221 -5.60 17.29 -23.05
CA SER A 221 -4.79 18.15 -22.18
C SER A 221 -3.56 17.45 -21.58
N TYR A 222 -3.33 16.17 -21.88
CA TYR A 222 -2.26 15.38 -21.27
C TYR A 222 -1.27 14.86 -22.31
N ASP A 223 0.02 14.86 -21.94
CA ASP A 223 1.05 14.18 -22.71
C ASP A 223 0.90 12.66 -22.55
N ALA A 224 0.45 12.00 -23.62
CA ALA A 224 0.30 10.55 -23.69
C ALA A 224 1.61 9.79 -23.42
N LYS A 225 2.78 10.40 -23.68
CA LYS A 225 4.09 9.80 -23.35
C LYS A 225 4.37 9.89 -21.85
N GLY A 226 4.02 11.01 -21.22
CA GLY A 226 4.16 11.24 -19.78
C GLY A 226 3.36 10.27 -18.89
N LEU A 227 2.19 9.83 -19.36
CA LEU A 227 1.29 8.89 -18.65
C LEU A 227 1.56 7.40 -18.93
N LYS A 228 2.55 7.07 -19.77
CA LYS A 228 2.92 5.66 -20.01
C LYS A 228 3.39 5.01 -18.71
N ILE A 229 2.74 3.92 -18.30
CA ILE A 229 3.19 3.09 -17.19
C ILE A 229 4.43 2.31 -17.62
N THR A 230 5.48 2.39 -16.82
CA THR A 230 6.72 1.66 -17.03
C THR A 230 7.07 0.91 -15.75
N ARG A 231 7.82 -0.20 -15.89
CA ARG A 231 8.33 -0.95 -14.74
C ARG A 231 9.16 -0.09 -13.79
N ALA A 232 9.92 0.87 -14.32
CA ALA A 232 10.70 1.81 -13.52
C ALA A 232 9.80 2.69 -12.62
N LYS A 233 8.69 3.22 -13.16
CA LYS A 233 7.73 4.02 -12.38
C LYS A 233 7.03 3.19 -11.30
N LEU A 234 6.66 1.95 -11.62
CA LEU A 234 6.07 1.05 -10.62
C LEU A 234 7.05 0.75 -9.49
N ARG A 235 8.31 0.44 -9.83
CA ARG A 235 9.37 0.19 -8.85
C ARG A 235 9.66 1.39 -7.96
N GLU A 236 9.76 2.58 -8.55
CA GLU A 236 9.97 3.83 -7.80
C GLU A 236 8.82 4.08 -6.80
N ALA A 237 7.58 3.80 -7.21
CA ALA A 237 6.41 3.91 -6.34
C ALA A 237 6.40 2.83 -5.24
N HIS A 238 6.74 1.58 -5.55
CA HIS A 238 6.88 0.52 -4.53
C HIS A 238 7.92 0.90 -3.48
N GLU A 239 9.07 1.39 -3.92
CA GLU A 239 10.14 1.86 -3.03
C GLU A 239 9.66 3.00 -2.13
N ALA A 240 8.96 4.00 -2.71
CA ALA A 240 8.41 5.12 -1.96
C ALA A 240 7.46 4.68 -0.87
N ILE A 241 6.53 3.78 -1.23
CA ILE A 241 5.53 3.23 -0.33
C ILE A 241 6.22 2.46 0.80
N CYS A 242 7.17 1.58 0.47
CA CYS A 242 7.87 0.79 1.48
C CYS A 242 8.67 1.67 2.45
N GLN A 243 9.38 2.69 1.95
CA GLN A 243 10.12 3.64 2.78
C GLN A 243 9.21 4.42 3.74
N VAL A 244 8.05 4.87 3.25
CA VAL A 244 7.09 5.59 4.10
C VAL A 244 6.44 4.66 5.13
N VAL A 245 6.08 3.44 4.76
CA VAL A 245 5.57 2.43 5.70
C VAL A 245 6.61 2.12 6.77
N ASP A 246 7.86 1.93 6.38
CA ASP A 246 8.97 1.66 7.30
C ASP A 246 9.12 2.80 8.31
N VAL A 247 9.20 4.05 7.85
CA VAL A 247 9.28 5.23 8.73
C VAL A 247 8.10 5.29 9.71
N LEU A 248 6.87 5.10 9.21
CA LEU A 248 5.68 5.10 10.05
C LEU A 248 5.72 3.97 11.09
N SER A 249 6.12 2.76 10.68
CA SER A 249 6.17 1.60 11.58
C SER A 249 7.27 1.70 12.65
N CYS A 250 8.47 2.12 12.27
CA CYS A 250 9.63 2.13 13.15
C CYS A 250 9.63 3.35 14.09
N HIS A 251 9.17 4.51 13.60
CA HIS A 251 9.35 5.77 14.32
C HIS A 251 8.06 6.34 14.92
N PHE A 252 6.90 6.08 14.31
CA PHE A 252 5.63 6.63 14.79
C PHE A 252 4.74 5.60 15.48
N LEU A 253 4.57 4.42 14.89
CA LEU A 253 3.60 3.39 15.27
C LEU A 253 4.32 2.10 15.65
N VAL A 254 5.09 2.18 16.73
CA VAL A 254 5.84 1.08 17.35
C VAL A 254 5.01 -0.21 17.50
N GLY A 255 5.69 -1.35 17.45
CA GLY A 255 5.03 -2.66 17.45
C GLY A 255 4.47 -3.08 16.09
N SER A 256 4.43 -2.16 15.10
CA SER A 256 4.02 -2.43 13.72
C SER A 256 5.18 -2.82 12.80
N SER A 257 6.23 -3.50 13.28
CA SER A 257 7.46 -3.75 12.50
C SER A 257 7.17 -4.25 11.08
N PHE A 258 7.61 -3.51 10.07
CA PHE A 258 7.38 -3.86 8.68
C PHE A 258 8.60 -4.56 8.08
N ALA A 259 8.46 -5.84 7.75
CA ALA A 259 9.40 -6.52 6.87
C ALA A 259 8.77 -6.59 5.47
N ALA A 260 9.25 -5.75 4.55
CA ALA A 260 8.77 -5.72 3.17
C ALA A 260 8.99 -7.05 2.42
N TYR A 261 9.80 -7.95 2.97
CA TYR A 261 10.19 -9.19 2.33
C TYR A 261 9.14 -10.28 2.54
N ALA A 262 8.48 -10.66 1.45
CA ALA A 262 7.70 -11.89 1.40
C ALA A 262 8.66 -13.08 1.32
N TYR A 263 8.94 -13.71 2.46
CA TYR A 263 9.54 -15.04 2.44
C TYR A 263 8.50 -16.00 1.85
N PRO A 264 8.82 -16.76 0.78
CA PRO A 264 7.86 -17.69 0.21
C PRO A 264 7.52 -18.77 1.25
N LEU A 265 6.25 -18.85 1.64
CA LEU A 265 5.74 -19.86 2.59
C LEU A 265 5.56 -21.24 1.95
N PHE A 266 5.83 -21.37 0.65
CA PHE A 266 5.71 -22.57 -0.15
C PHE A 266 6.77 -22.59 -1.26
N ASP A 267 6.91 -23.73 -1.94
CA ASP A 267 7.80 -23.84 -3.10
C ASP A 267 7.22 -23.05 -4.30
N VAL A 268 7.71 -21.83 -4.49
CA VAL A 268 7.31 -20.93 -5.59
C VAL A 268 7.72 -21.45 -6.98
N PHE A 269 8.61 -22.44 -7.04
CA PHE A 269 9.07 -23.04 -8.30
C PHE A 269 8.35 -24.35 -8.63
N ALA A 270 7.45 -24.81 -7.76
CA ALA A 270 6.68 -26.02 -8.00
C ALA A 270 5.97 -25.95 -9.36
N TYR A 271 6.32 -26.89 -10.25
CA TYR A 271 5.76 -27.04 -11.61
C TYR A 271 6.04 -25.90 -12.60
N ILE A 272 7.00 -25.02 -12.31
CA ILE A 272 7.33 -23.89 -13.21
C ILE A 272 7.85 -24.34 -14.59
N ASP A 273 8.40 -25.56 -14.67
CA ASP A 273 8.94 -26.20 -15.86
C ASP A 273 7.86 -26.86 -16.74
N ARG A 274 6.62 -26.96 -16.25
CA ARG A 274 5.53 -27.63 -16.99
C ARG A 274 4.85 -26.66 -17.96
N PRO A 275 4.54 -27.11 -19.19
CA PRO A 275 3.69 -26.32 -20.07
C PRO A 275 2.29 -26.19 -19.47
N LEU A 276 1.65 -25.04 -19.68
CA LEU A 276 0.29 -24.77 -19.16
C LEU A 276 -0.75 -25.77 -19.71
N VAL A 277 -0.55 -26.24 -20.94
CA VAL A 277 -1.41 -27.21 -21.61
C VAL A 277 -0.55 -28.21 -22.39
N SER A 278 -0.93 -29.49 -22.35
CA SER A 278 -0.35 -30.52 -23.23
C SER A 278 -0.91 -30.40 -24.65
N THR A 279 -0.25 -31.00 -25.64
CA THR A 279 -0.71 -30.98 -27.04
C THR A 279 -2.16 -31.48 -27.18
N ASP A 280 -2.52 -32.56 -26.48
CA ASP A 280 -3.87 -33.14 -26.51
C ASP A 280 -4.94 -32.21 -25.90
N GLY A 281 -4.54 -31.21 -25.12
CA GLY A 281 -5.45 -30.24 -24.51
C GLY A 281 -5.80 -29.06 -25.42
N ILE A 282 -5.09 -28.85 -26.53
CA ILE A 282 -5.26 -27.68 -27.39
C ILE A 282 -6.65 -27.66 -28.05
N GLU A 283 -7.14 -28.80 -28.54
CA GLU A 283 -8.46 -28.92 -29.16
C GLU A 283 -9.57 -28.47 -28.19
N LYS A 284 -9.48 -28.87 -26.92
CA LYS A 284 -10.43 -28.44 -25.87
C LYS A 284 -10.37 -26.94 -25.59
N LEU A 285 -9.20 -26.29 -25.72
CA LEU A 285 -9.09 -24.84 -25.58
C LEU A 285 -9.76 -24.11 -26.75
N GLU A 286 -9.66 -24.65 -27.97
CA GLU A 286 -10.37 -24.11 -29.13
C GLU A 286 -11.88 -24.23 -28.98
N GLU A 287 -12.38 -25.40 -28.55
CA GLU A 287 -13.79 -25.60 -28.21
C GLU A 287 -14.28 -24.60 -27.16
N THR A 288 -13.48 -24.39 -26.10
CA THR A 288 -13.79 -23.43 -25.04
C THR A 288 -13.91 -22.00 -25.57
N LEU A 289 -12.99 -21.58 -26.44
CA LEU A 289 -13.02 -20.25 -27.06
C LEU A 289 -14.25 -20.09 -27.98
N ASN A 290 -14.53 -21.10 -28.81
CA ASN A 290 -15.67 -21.11 -29.71
C ASN A 290 -17.01 -21.04 -28.95
N GLU A 291 -17.12 -21.76 -27.84
CA GLU A 291 -18.32 -21.72 -26.99
C GLU A 291 -18.48 -20.33 -26.34
N TYR A 292 -17.41 -19.74 -25.82
CA TYR A 292 -17.47 -18.39 -25.27
C TYR A 292 -17.89 -17.36 -26.33
N GLN A 293 -17.35 -17.45 -27.55
CA GLN A 293 -17.76 -16.59 -28.67
C GLN A 293 -19.25 -16.75 -29.00
N ARG A 294 -19.76 -17.98 -28.98
CA ARG A 294 -21.19 -18.27 -29.20
C ARG A 294 -22.07 -17.71 -28.08
N ILE A 295 -21.61 -17.74 -26.82
CA ILE A 295 -22.31 -17.11 -25.69
C ILE A 295 -22.35 -15.59 -25.88
N VAL A 296 -21.20 -14.95 -26.09
CA VAL A 296 -21.08 -13.49 -26.25
C VAL A 296 -21.90 -13.01 -27.45
N GLY A 297 -21.88 -13.74 -28.56
CA GLY A 297 -22.66 -13.44 -29.77
C GLY A 297 -24.18 -13.41 -29.54
N ARG A 298 -24.68 -14.09 -28.49
CA ARG A 298 -26.11 -14.05 -28.12
C ARG A 298 -26.49 -12.79 -27.34
N TRP A 299 -25.54 -12.07 -26.76
CA TRP A 299 -25.84 -10.87 -25.96
C TRP A 299 -26.32 -9.68 -26.80
N SER A 300 -25.90 -9.58 -28.07
CA SER A 300 -26.20 -8.45 -28.96
C SER A 300 -27.57 -8.49 -29.65
N GLY A 301 -28.37 -9.55 -29.46
CA GLY A 301 -29.60 -9.80 -30.22
C GLY A 301 -30.93 -9.30 -29.62
N ASN A 302 -30.96 -8.82 -28.36
CA ASN A 302 -32.22 -8.60 -27.62
C ASN A 302 -32.47 -7.14 -27.16
N GLY A 303 -31.69 -6.18 -27.68
CA GLY A 303 -31.74 -4.77 -27.23
C GLY A 303 -33.08 -4.05 -27.50
N LEU A 304 -33.79 -4.41 -28.57
CA LEU A 304 -35.12 -3.85 -28.87
C LEU A 304 -36.20 -4.35 -27.91
N GLY A 305 -36.13 -5.61 -27.47
CA GLY A 305 -37.03 -6.16 -26.46
C GLY A 305 -36.87 -5.48 -25.10
N TRP A 306 -35.65 -5.04 -24.76
CA TRP A 306 -35.36 -4.22 -23.57
C TRP A 306 -36.07 -2.87 -23.59
N VAL A 307 -35.98 -2.14 -24.71
CA VAL A 307 -36.61 -0.81 -24.86
C VAL A 307 -38.15 -0.93 -24.87
N GLN A 308 -38.68 -2.07 -25.30
CA GLN A 308 -40.12 -2.33 -25.41
C GLN A 308 -40.76 -2.98 -24.17
N GLY A 309 -40.00 -3.17 -23.08
CA GLY A 309 -40.52 -3.76 -21.84
C GLY A 309 -40.76 -5.27 -21.88
N ASN A 310 -40.34 -5.95 -22.95
CA ASN A 310 -40.52 -7.38 -23.16
C ASN A 310 -39.29 -8.18 -22.67
N TRP A 311 -38.77 -7.83 -21.48
CA TRP A 311 -37.65 -8.57 -20.91
C TRP A 311 -38.12 -9.93 -20.40
N GLN A 312 -37.75 -10.98 -21.14
CA GLN A 312 -37.79 -12.33 -20.59
C GLN A 312 -36.46 -12.61 -19.90
N LYS A 313 -36.51 -12.83 -18.59
CA LYS A 313 -35.42 -13.48 -17.86
C LYS A 313 -35.24 -14.85 -18.50
N LYS A 314 -34.23 -15.01 -19.35
CA LYS A 314 -33.72 -16.35 -19.63
C LYS A 314 -32.95 -16.74 -18.39
N ASP A 315 -33.62 -17.49 -17.53
CA ASP A 315 -32.91 -18.28 -16.53
C ASP A 315 -31.94 -19.20 -17.29
N ASP A 316 -30.79 -19.42 -16.65
CA ASP A 316 -29.69 -20.31 -17.05
C ASP A 316 -28.54 -19.66 -17.86
N TRP A 317 -27.52 -19.26 -17.09
CA TRP A 317 -26.11 -19.41 -17.42
C TRP A 317 -25.40 -20.05 -16.23
#